data_AF-A0A356W3E7-F1
#
_entry.id   AF-A0A356W3E7-F1
#
_cell.length_a   1.000
_cell.length_b   1.000
_cell.length_c   1.000
_cell.angle_alpha   90.00
_cell.angle_beta   90.00
_cell.angle_gamma   90.00
#
_symmetry.space_group_name_H-M   'P 1'
#
loop_
_entity.id
_entity.type
_entity.pdbx_description
1 polymer ?
#
loop_
_entity_poly.entity_id
_entity_poly.type
_entity_poly.pdbx_seq_one_letter_code
_entity_poly.pdbx_strand_id
1 'polypeptide(L)' 'GLRNLAYPIKKQRKGHYSLLNIDGPADAVQELERRLRISDDVMRYMTIRVEALSDEPSPVLSRKDRRRD' A
#
# COMPACT_ATOMS: atom_id res chain seq x y z
N GLY A 1 5.67 -6.23 1.25
CA GLY A 1 6.40 -7.46 0.84
C GLY A 1 5.94 -7.97 -0.51
N LEU A 2 6.74 -8.85 -1.14
CA LEU A 2 6.45 -9.45 -2.45
C LEU A 2 5.28 -10.45 -2.37
N ARG A 3 4.29 -10.32 -3.26
CA ARG A 3 3.12 -11.21 -3.34
C ARG A 3 2.73 -11.49 -4.79
N ASN A 4 2.10 -12.63 -5.02
CA ASN A 4 1.46 -12.94 -6.30
C ASN A 4 0.17 -12.12 -6.43
N LEU A 5 -0.04 -11.52 -7.60
CA LEU A 5 -1.27 -10.80 -7.92
C LEU A 5 -2.37 -11.79 -8.31
N ALA A 6 -3.63 -11.46 -8.00
CA ALA A 6 -4.78 -12.27 -8.41
C ALA A 6 -4.94 -12.34 -9.94
N TYR A 7 -4.53 -11.28 -10.64
CA TYR A 7 -4.47 -11.18 -12.09
C TYR A 7 -3.29 -10.29 -12.51
N PRO A 8 -2.75 -10.43 -13.73
CA PRO A 8 -1.63 -9.62 -14.19
C PRO A 8 -1.98 -8.14 -14.29
N ILE A 9 -1.10 -7.26 -13.80
CA ILE A 9 -1.22 -5.79 -13.93
C ILE A 9 0.03 -5.31 -14.65
N LYS A 10 -0.10 -4.50 -15.70
CA LYS A 10 1.03 -4.08 -16.55
C LYS A 10 1.94 -5.27 -16.95
N LYS A 11 1.34 -6.43 -17.26
CA LYS A 11 2.01 -7.71 -17.58
C LYS A 11 2.80 -8.36 -16.43
N GLN A 12 2.82 -7.79 -15.23
CA GLN A 12 3.47 -8.36 -14.05
C GLN A 12 2.53 -9.29 -13.29
N ARG A 13 3.04 -10.43 -12.79
CA ARG A 13 2.28 -11.40 -11.97
C ARG A 13 2.61 -11.32 -10.47
N LYS A 14 3.66 -10.59 -10.10
CA LYS A 14 4.10 -10.37 -8.73
C LYS A 14 4.23 -8.87 -8.48
N GLY A 15 4.01 -8.44 -7.25
CA GLY A 15 4.15 -7.05 -6.84
C GLY A 15 4.58 -6.91 -5.40
N HIS A 16 5.26 -5.81 -5.10
CA HIS A 16 5.56 -5.41 -3.73
C HIS A 16 4.39 -4.60 -3.18
N TYR A 17 3.78 -5.11 -2.10
CA TYR A 17 2.73 -4.39 -1.38
C TYR A 17 3.34 -3.63 -0.19
N SER A 18 3.00 -2.36 -0.08
CA SER A 18 3.31 -1.52 1.08
C SER A 18 2.01 -0.90 1.59
N LEU A 19 1.87 -0.83 2.91
CA LEU A 19 0.80 -0.11 3.58
C LEU A 19 1.45 1.03 4.35
N LEU A 20 0.90 2.23 4.21
CA LEU A 20 1.39 3.44 4.87
C LEU A 20 0.21 4.11 5.56
N ASN A 21 0.38 4.42 6.85
CA ASN A 21 -0.47 5.36 7.56
C ASN A 21 0.15 6.73 7.39
N ILE A 22 -0.62 7.67 6.86
CA ILE A 22 -0.14 9.01 6.53
C ILE A 22 -1.00 9.99 7.31
N ASP A 23 -0.36 10.77 8.18
CA ASP A 23 -0.95 11.95 8.77
C ASP A 23 -0.43 13.18 8.03
N GLY A 24 -1.34 14.05 7.62
CA GLY A 24 -0.97 15.24 6.88
C GLY A 24 -2.14 15.95 6.20
N PRO A 25 -1.89 17.19 5.73
CA PRO A 25 -2.89 17.98 5.04
C PRO A 25 -3.21 17.41 3.64
N ALA A 26 -4.38 17.79 3.11
CA ALA A 26 -4.90 17.22 1.87
C ALA A 26 -4.06 17.58 0.63
N ASP A 27 -3.40 18.73 0.63
CA ASP A 27 -2.48 19.18 -0.44
C ASP A 27 -1.24 18.28 -0.54
N ALA A 28 -0.67 17.87 0.59
CA ALA A 28 0.46 16.94 0.63
C ALA A 28 0.08 15.57 0.04
N VAL A 29 -1.13 15.08 0.32
CA VAL A 29 -1.64 13.82 -0.25
C VAL A 29 -1.83 13.93 -1.76
N GLN A 30 -2.36 15.05 -2.26
CA GLN A 30 -2.53 15.26 -3.69
C GLN A 30 -1.19 15.28 -4.44
N GLU A 31 -0.18 15.95 -3.88
CA GLU A 31 1.16 15.98 -4.47
C GLU A 31 1.83 14.59 -4.44
N LEU A 32 1.63 13.82 -3.37
CA LEU A 32 2.07 12.43 -3.30
C LEU A 32 1.45 11.59 -4.40
N GLU A 33 0.13 11.64 -4.57
CA GLU A 33 -0.57 10.90 -5.63
C GLU A 33 -0.10 11.29 -7.02
N ARG A 34 0.16 12.59 -7.25
CA ARG A 34 0.72 13.07 -8.51
C ARG A 34 2.05 12.41 -8.81
N ARG A 35 2.96 12.32 -7.83
CA ARG A 35 4.27 11.65 -7.97
C ARG A 35 4.12 10.15 -8.19
N LEU A 36 3.25 9.48 -7.44
CA LEU A 36 2.99 8.04 -7.58
C LEU A 36 2.44 7.69 -8.97
N ARG A 37 1.64 8.58 -9.57
CA ARG A 37 1.11 8.39 -10.93
C ARG A 37 2.17 8.53 -12.02
N ILE A 38 3.14 9.42 -11.83
CA ILE A 38 4.23 9.67 -12.79
C ILE A 38 5.32 8.60 -12.67
N SER A 39 5.50 8.01 -11.49
CA SER A 39 6.50 6.97 -11.26
C SER A 39 6.14 5.66 -11.98
N ASP A 40 7.05 5.18 -12.82
CA ASP A 40 6.89 3.90 -13.53
C ASP A 40 7.02 2.68 -12.62
N ASP A 41 7.74 2.82 -11.49
CA ASP A 41 7.95 1.76 -10.50
C ASP A 41 6.66 1.42 -9.74
N VAL A 42 5.71 2.35 -9.69
CA VAL A 42 4.43 2.18 -9.02
C VAL A 42 3.39 1.65 -10.02
N MET A 43 3.00 0.40 -9.85
CA MET A 43 1.98 -0.21 -10.71
C MET A 43 0.57 0.28 -10.40
N ARG A 44 0.25 0.45 -9.12
CA ARG A 44 -1.07 0.85 -8.62
C ARG A 44 -0.92 1.37 -7.19
N TYR A 45 -1.66 2.43 -6.87
CA TYR A 45 -1.82 2.96 -5.52
C TYR A 45 -3.31 3.17 -5.24
N MET A 46 -3.67 3.25 -3.95
CA MET A 46 -5.01 3.55 -3.49
C MET A 46 -4.89 4.26 -2.16
N THR A 47 -5.45 5.46 -2.10
CA THR A 47 -5.51 6.28 -0.89
C THR A 47 -6.93 6.23 -0.35
N ILE A 48 -7.08 6.01 0.95
CA ILE A 48 -8.37 5.96 1.62
C ILE A 48 -8.31 6.93 2.80
N ARG A 49 -9.29 7.84 2.89
CA ARG A 49 -9.45 8.68 4.07
C ARG A 49 -10.08 7.85 5.19
N VAL A 50 -9.44 7.87 6.35
CA VAL A 50 -9.92 7.24 7.59
C VAL A 50 -10.20 8.31 8.62
N GLU A 51 -11.02 7.99 9.63
CA GLU A 51 -11.32 8.90 10.74
C GLU A 51 -10.16 8.98 11.74
N ALA A 52 -9.48 7.85 11.98
CA ALA A 52 -8.32 7.75 12.86
C ALA A 52 -7.29 6.79 12.28
N LEU A 53 -6.01 7.06 12.53
CA LEU A 53 -4.90 6.18 12.17
C LEU A 53 -4.73 5.12 13.27
N SER A 54 -4.67 3.84 12.88
CA SER A 54 -4.43 2.73 13.80
C SER A 54 -2.95 2.34 13.80
N ASP A 55 -2.34 2.22 14.98
CA ASP A 55 -0.97 1.71 15.14
C ASP A 55 -0.88 0.18 15.15
N GLU A 56 -2.04 -0.51 15.11
CA GLU A 56 -2.08 -1.95 15.07
C GLU A 56 -1.45 -2.50 13.77
N PRO A 57 -0.71 -3.62 13.86
CA PRO A 57 -0.19 -4.29 12.68
C PRO A 57 -1.33 -4.67 11.75
N SER A 58 -1.16 -4.46 10.44
CA SER A 58 -2.16 -4.88 9.47
C SER A 58 -2.53 -6.37 9.66
N PRO A 59 -3.79 -6.78 9.40
CA PRO A 59 -4.21 -8.19 9.53
C PRO A 59 -3.32 -9.14 8.73
N VAL A 60 -2.74 -8.61 7.65
CA VAL A 60 -1.83 -9.30 6.75
C VAL A 60 -0.47 -9.59 7.41
N LEU A 61 0.07 -8.67 8.21
CA LEU A 61 1.29 -8.85 9.00
C LEU A 61 1.01 -9.73 10.22
N SER A 62 -0.05 -9.42 10.98
CA SER A 62 -0.47 -10.20 12.16
C SER A 62 -0.71 -11.69 11.86
N ARG A 63 -1.24 -12.04 10.68
CA ARG A 63 -1.37 -13.44 10.24
C ARG A 63 -0.04 -14.15 10.01
N LYS A 64 1.02 -13.42 9.64
CA LYS A 64 2.34 -13.99 9.38
C LYS A 64 3.05 -14.33 10.69
N ASP A 65 2.92 -13.47 11.70
CA ASP A 65 3.56 -13.68 13.01
C ASP A 65 2.97 -14.91 13.70
N ARG A 66 1.64 -15.06 13.70
CA ARG A 66 0.94 -16.24 14.23
C ARG A 66 1.27 -17.59 13.57
N ARG A 67 1.90 -17.59 12.39
CA ARG A 67 2.35 -18.83 11.72
C ARG A 67 3.80 -19.19 12.06
N ARG A 68 4.52 -18.28 12.73
CA ARG A 68 5.93 -18.43 13.08
C ARG A 68 6.12 -18.94 14.50
N ASP A 69 5.09 -18.81 15.33
CA ASP A 69 4.89 -19.51 16.61
C ASP A 69 4.26 -20.89 16.37
#